data_AF-M1VHC2-F1
#
_entry.id   AF-M1VHC2-F1
#
_cell.length_a   1.000
_cell.length_b   1.000
_cell.length_c   1.000
_cell.angle_alpha   90.00
_cell.angle_beta   90.00
_cell.angle_gamma   90.00
#
_symmetry.space_group_name_H-M   'P 1'
#
loop_
_entity.id
_entity.type
_entity.pdbx_description
1 polymer ?
#
loop_
_entity_poly.entity_id
_entity_poly.type
_entity_poly.pdbx_seq_one_letter_code
_entity_poly.pdbx_strand_id
1 'polypeptide(L)'
;MLHSTSVLLAARGLKLFEVARKLPNYGYGQRFTRKTWIRNGHGDDSFWMLTRIIARKEGTRLKAYGRFTWRGVTEEKEREIRGAHKREWKLFAPNAASSPPTGLEGPNDRTRHNRTETPGSSR
;
A
#
# COMPACT_ATOMS: atom_id res chain seq x y z
N MET A 1 -27.35 -14.73 -14.53
CA MET A 1 -26.02 -14.14 -14.80
C MET A 1 -26.05 -12.70 -14.33
N LEU A 2 -25.39 -12.39 -13.22
CA LEU A 2 -25.42 -11.04 -12.62
C LEU A 2 -24.52 -10.11 -13.44
N HIS A 3 -25.13 -9.26 -14.27
CA HIS A 3 -24.44 -8.17 -14.93
C HIS A 3 -24.20 -7.06 -13.91
N SER A 4 -23.00 -7.03 -13.32
CA SER A 4 -22.54 -5.92 -12.50
C SER A 4 -22.27 -4.73 -13.41
N THR A 5 -23.32 -3.95 -13.70
CA THR A 5 -23.19 -2.65 -14.36
C THR A 5 -22.52 -1.70 -13.38
N SER A 6 -21.18 -1.67 -13.41
CA SER A 6 -20.42 -0.58 -12.82
C SER A 6 -20.79 0.68 -13.58
N VAL A 7 -21.68 1.46 -12.97
CA VAL A 7 -22.01 2.83 -13.37
C VAL A 7 -20.69 3.58 -13.45
N LEU A 8 -20.16 3.72 -14.67
CA LEU A 8 -19.11 4.66 -15.01
C LEU A 8 -19.74 6.05 -14.90
N LEU A 9 -20.01 6.49 -13.67
CA LEU A 9 -20.06 7.90 -13.37
C LEU A 9 -18.77 8.44 -13.99
N ALA A 10 -18.91 9.38 -14.92
CA ALA A 10 -17.82 10.25 -15.35
C ALA A 10 -17.37 11.07 -14.11
N ALA A 11 -16.76 10.38 -13.16
CA ALA A 11 -16.45 10.88 -11.85
C ALA A 11 -15.24 11.77 -12.04
N ARG A 12 -15.50 13.07 -12.16
CA ARG A 12 -14.57 14.14 -11.79
C ARG A 12 -13.75 13.59 -10.62
N GLY A 13 -12.44 13.40 -10.82
CA GLY A 13 -11.68 12.54 -9.92
C GLY A 13 -11.75 13.01 -8.46
N LEU A 14 -11.37 12.12 -7.55
CA LEU A 14 -11.55 12.36 -6.12
C LEU A 14 -10.31 13.03 -5.54
N LYS A 15 -10.53 13.84 -4.52
CA LYS A 15 -9.47 14.32 -3.62
C LYS A 15 -8.99 13.15 -2.76
N LEU A 16 -7.77 13.23 -2.24
CA LEU A 16 -7.22 12.18 -1.37
C LEU A 16 -8.15 11.93 -0.17
N PHE A 17 -8.62 13.00 0.48
CA PHE A 17 -9.53 12.93 1.64
C PHE A 17 -10.91 12.35 1.31
N GLU A 18 -11.35 12.43 0.05
CA GLU A 18 -12.62 11.85 -0.41
C GLU A 18 -12.49 10.36 -0.68
N VAL A 19 -11.31 9.88 -1.08
CA VAL A 19 -11.02 8.45 -1.17
C VAL A 19 -10.81 7.88 0.24
N ALA A 20 -9.99 8.55 1.03
CA ALA A 20 -9.63 8.16 2.40
C ALA A 20 -10.84 8.01 3.33
N ARG A 21 -11.82 8.93 3.27
CA ARG A 21 -13.05 8.85 4.10
C ARG A 21 -13.93 7.63 3.82
N LYS A 22 -13.76 6.99 2.66
CA LYS A 22 -14.52 5.79 2.28
C LYS A 22 -13.88 4.51 2.81
N LEU A 23 -12.69 4.62 3.41
CA LEU A 23 -11.93 3.49 3.94
C LEU A 23 -12.03 3.48 5.47
N PRO A 24 -11.87 2.31 6.11
CA PRO A 24 -11.71 2.22 7.55
C PRO A 24 -10.55 3.11 8.04
N ASN A 25 -10.69 3.67 9.23
CA ASN A 25 -9.68 4.52 9.86
C ASN A 25 -9.16 5.65 8.94
N TYR A 26 -10.03 6.24 8.13
CA TYR A 26 -9.66 7.29 7.16
C TYR A 26 -8.50 6.89 6.23
N GLY A 27 -8.35 5.60 5.94
CA GLY A 27 -7.31 5.09 5.05
C GLY A 27 -5.89 5.18 5.61
N TYR A 28 -5.69 5.28 6.93
CA TYR A 28 -4.34 5.19 7.52
C TYR A 28 -3.66 3.85 7.19
N GLY A 29 -2.38 3.90 6.83
CA GLY A 29 -1.60 2.76 6.35
C GLY A 29 -1.93 2.33 4.92
N GLN A 30 -2.98 2.89 4.31
CA GLN A 30 -3.34 2.58 2.93
C GLN A 30 -2.45 3.32 1.93
N ARG A 31 -2.28 2.69 0.77
CA ARG A 31 -1.49 3.21 -0.34
C ARG A 31 -2.40 3.91 -1.34
N PHE A 32 -2.00 5.09 -1.79
CA PHE A 32 -2.74 5.90 -2.75
C PHE A 32 -1.85 6.26 -3.92
N THR A 33 -2.43 6.26 -5.12
CA THR A 33 -1.75 6.65 -6.34
C THR A 33 -2.53 7.74 -7.07
N ARG A 34 -1.94 8.28 -8.13
CA ARG A 34 -2.55 9.32 -8.97
C ARG A 34 -2.92 8.77 -10.34
N LYS A 35 -4.07 9.21 -10.86
CA LYS A 35 -4.50 8.94 -12.23
C LYS A 35 -3.43 9.32 -13.26
N THR A 36 -2.73 10.43 -13.03
CA THR A 36 -1.65 10.92 -13.88
C THR A 36 -0.42 10.00 -13.87
N TRP A 37 -0.12 9.36 -12.74
CA TRP A 37 0.98 8.39 -12.65
C TRP A 37 0.64 7.09 -13.37
N ILE A 38 -0.58 6.58 -13.18
CA ILE A 38 -1.08 5.41 -13.90
C ILE A 38 -1.01 5.65 -15.41
N ARG A 39 -1.52 6.80 -15.88
CA ARG A 39 -1.49 7.16 -17.31
C ARG A 39 -0.07 7.24 -17.87
N ASN A 40 0.90 7.62 -17.05
CA ASN A 40 2.29 7.75 -17.44
C ASN A 40 3.12 6.47 -17.21
N GLY A 41 2.49 5.33 -16.88
CA GLY A 41 3.19 4.05 -16.68
C GLY A 41 3.95 3.95 -15.35
N HIS A 42 3.57 4.73 -14.34
CA HIS A 42 4.14 4.70 -12.99
C HIS A 42 3.09 4.32 -11.94
N GLY A 43 2.04 3.61 -12.36
CA GLY A 43 0.92 3.24 -11.48
C GLY A 43 1.23 2.10 -10.53
N ASP A 44 2.17 1.22 -10.89
CA ASP A 44 2.37 -0.10 -10.27
C ASP A 44 3.40 -0.09 -9.13
N ASP A 45 4.26 0.92 -9.09
CA ASP A 45 5.42 1.00 -8.21
C ASP A 45 5.56 2.36 -7.51
N SER A 46 4.63 3.29 -7.78
CA SER A 46 4.65 4.65 -7.26
C SER A 46 3.36 4.99 -6.53
N PHE A 47 3.48 5.24 -5.23
CA PHE A 47 2.36 5.49 -4.34
C PHE A 47 2.76 6.34 -3.13
N TRP A 48 1.76 6.86 -2.45
CA TRP A 48 1.89 7.45 -1.13
C TRP A 48 1.24 6.55 -0.10
N MET A 49 1.95 6.21 0.96
CA MET A 49 1.37 5.56 2.13
C MET A 49 0.89 6.64 3.10
N LEU A 50 -0.41 6.70 3.36
CA LEU A 50 -0.99 7.72 4.23
C LEU A 50 -0.69 7.42 5.71
N THR A 51 -0.05 8.35 6.41
CA THR A 51 0.32 8.18 7.84
C THR A 51 -0.50 9.05 8.79
N ARG A 52 -0.78 10.30 8.42
CA ARG A 52 -1.56 11.22 9.26
C ARG A 52 -2.31 12.27 8.45
N ILE A 53 -3.48 12.69 8.95
CA ILE A 53 -4.26 13.83 8.45
C ILE A 53 -4.35 14.87 9.56
N ILE A 54 -4.06 16.12 9.23
CA ILE A 54 -4.07 17.25 10.18
C ILE A 54 -4.96 18.36 9.64
N ALA A 55 -5.86 18.87 10.47
CA ALA A 55 -6.61 20.09 10.17
C ALA A 55 -5.74 21.34 10.40
N ARG A 56 -5.79 22.31 9.48
CA ARG A 56 -5.18 23.64 9.69
C ARG A 56 -5.91 24.37 10.83
N LYS A 57 -5.20 25.29 11.51
CA LYS A 57 -5.72 26.13 12.60
C LYS A 57 -6.96 26.97 12.19
N GLU A 58 -7.09 27.31 10.91
CA GLU A 58 -8.26 27.98 10.32
C GLU A 58 -9.39 27.03 9.86
N GLY A 59 -9.31 25.74 10.19
CA GLY A 59 -10.41 24.76 10.10
C GLY A 59 -10.83 24.30 8.69
N THR A 60 -10.51 25.03 7.63
CA THR A 60 -11.11 24.77 6.30
C THR A 60 -10.31 23.84 5.41
N ARG A 61 -9.01 23.63 5.68
CA ARG A 61 -8.13 22.84 4.79
C ARG A 61 -7.36 21.76 5.54
N LEU A 62 -7.62 20.52 5.15
CA LEU A 62 -6.87 19.36 5.63
C LEU A 62 -5.52 19.26 4.95
N LYS A 63 -4.51 18.83 5.70
CA LYS A 63 -3.22 18.34 5.21
C LYS A 63 -3.15 16.84 5.37
N ALA A 64 -2.52 16.17 4.43
CA ALA A 64 -2.18 14.76 4.53
C ALA A 64 -0.66 14.63 4.54
N TYR A 65 -0.16 13.70 5.33
CA TYR A 65 1.24 13.32 5.38
C TYR A 65 1.37 11.83 5.11
N GLY A 66 2.51 11.44 4.60
CA GLY A 66 2.76 10.05 4.26
C GLY A 66 4.20 9.79 3.87
N ARG A 67 4.50 8.51 3.67
CA ARG A 67 5.75 8.06 3.05
C ARG A 67 5.57 8.00 1.55
N PHE A 68 6.53 8.52 0.82
CA PHE A 68 6.50 8.53 -0.64
C PHE A 68 7.29 7.35 -1.18
N THR A 69 6.67 6.59 -2.08
CA THR A 69 7.34 5.57 -2.87
C THR A 69 7.29 6.00 -4.33
N TRP A 70 8.46 6.08 -4.96
CA TRP A 70 8.60 6.39 -6.38
C TRP A 70 9.41 5.31 -7.06
N ARG A 71 8.82 4.67 -8.07
CA ARG A 71 9.47 3.61 -8.83
C ARG A 71 10.11 2.53 -7.96
N GLY A 72 9.36 2.08 -6.94
CA GLY A 72 9.80 1.09 -5.97
C GLY A 72 10.71 1.62 -4.86
N VAL A 73 11.24 2.84 -4.96
CA VAL A 73 12.10 3.43 -3.93
C VAL A 73 11.25 4.19 -2.92
N THR A 74 11.28 3.75 -1.66
CA THR A 74 10.51 4.38 -0.57
C THR A 74 11.39 5.33 0.22
N GLU A 75 10.90 6.56 0.41
CA GLU A 75 11.51 7.52 1.32
C GLU A 75 11.28 7.10 2.78
N GLU A 76 12.34 7.17 3.60
CA GLU A 76 12.28 6.81 5.02
C GLU A 76 11.44 7.80 5.83
N LYS A 77 11.59 9.10 5.54
CA LYS A 77 10.92 10.18 6.26
C LYS A 77 9.53 10.41 5.72
N GLU A 78 8.56 10.52 6.62
CA GLU A 78 7.24 11.02 6.24
C GLU A 78 7.29 12.51 5.90
N ARG A 79 6.48 12.92 4.91
CA ARG A 79 6.36 14.32 4.52
C ARG A 79 4.95 14.66 4.05
N GLU A 80 4.68 15.95 3.87
CA GLU A 80 3.38 16.43 3.39
C GLU A 80 3.11 15.93 1.96
N ILE A 81 1.94 15.32 1.76
CA ILE A 81 1.46 14.87 0.46
C ILE A 81 1.00 16.09 -0.34
N ARG A 82 1.90 16.60 -1.18
CA ARG A 82 1.61 17.76 -2.05
C ARG A 82 0.43 17.46 -2.97
N GLY A 83 -0.52 18.38 -3.10
CA GLY A 83 -1.65 18.19 -4.02
C GLY A 83 -2.69 17.18 -3.55
N ALA A 84 -2.79 16.88 -2.25
CA ALA A 84 -3.86 16.04 -1.67
C ALA A 84 -5.29 16.50 -2.06
N HIS A 85 -5.46 17.79 -2.39
CA HIS A 85 -6.74 18.38 -2.85
C HIS A 85 -6.98 18.28 -4.35
N LYS A 86 -6.03 17.76 -5.15
CA LYS A 86 -6.24 17.53 -6.58
C LYS A 86 -7.22 16.39 -6.79
N ARG A 87 -7.99 16.45 -7.87
CA ARG A 87 -9.03 15.48 -8.23
C ARG A 87 -8.47 14.31 -9.05
N GLU A 88 -7.37 13.73 -8.57
CA GLU A 88 -6.62 12.70 -9.31
C GLU A 88 -6.28 11.48 -8.46
N TRP A 89 -6.77 11.37 -7.23
CA TRP A 89 -6.39 10.31 -6.32
C TRP A 89 -7.22 9.03 -6.52
N LYS A 90 -6.56 7.89 -6.34
CA LYS A 90 -7.13 6.54 -6.33
C LYS A 90 -6.44 5.70 -5.26
N LEU A 91 -7.14 4.67 -4.77
CA LEU A 91 -6.50 3.63 -3.98
C LEU A 91 -5.47 2.90 -4.86
N PHE A 92 -4.28 2.65 -4.32
CA PHE A 92 -3.25 1.87 -5.00
C PHE A 92 -3.64 0.39 -4.93
N ALA A 93 -3.82 -0.22 -6.10
CA ALA A 93 -3.98 -1.66 -6.24
C ALA A 93 -2.75 -2.15 -7.01
N PRO A 94 -1.79 -2.82 -6.35
CA PRO A 94 -0.71 -3.44 -7.08
C PRO A 94 -1.32 -4.48 -8.02
N ASN A 95 -0.80 -4.56 -9.25
CA ASN A 95 -1.14 -5.68 -10.12
C ASN A 95 -0.86 -6.97 -9.34
N ALA A 96 -1.83 -7.90 -9.28
CA ALA A 96 -1.79 -9.05 -8.38
C ALA A 96 -0.51 -9.91 -8.50
N ALA A 97 0.24 -9.77 -9.58
CA ALA A 97 1.53 -10.39 -9.83
C ALA A 97 2.71 -9.88 -8.98
N SER A 98 2.60 -8.74 -8.26
CA SER A 98 3.72 -8.15 -7.50
C SER A 98 3.62 -8.28 -5.97
N SER A 99 2.68 -9.07 -5.45
CA SER A 99 2.73 -9.45 -4.04
C SER A 99 3.80 -10.54 -3.87
N PRO A 100 4.83 -10.36 -3.03
CA PRO A 100 5.66 -11.51 -2.64
C PRO A 100 4.73 -12.53 -1.97
N PRO A 101 4.89 -13.84 -2.23
CA PRO A 101 4.10 -14.84 -1.54
C PRO A 101 4.36 -14.66 -0.03
N THR A 102 3.35 -14.21 0.70
CA THR A 102 3.32 -14.27 2.16
C THR A 102 3.19 -15.75 2.53
N GLY A 103 4.30 -16.48 2.37
CA GLY A 103 4.50 -17.80 2.90
C GLY A 103 5.01 -17.66 4.32
N LEU A 104 4.07 -17.65 5.27
CA LEU A 104 4.18 -18.27 6.59
C LEU A 104 5.62 -18.56 7.06
N GLU A 105 6.25 -17.62 7.76
CA GLU A 105 7.26 -18.00 8.77
C GLU A 105 6.52 -18.81 9.84
N GLY A 106 6.65 -20.15 9.74
CA GLY A 106 6.30 -21.06 10.83
C GLY A 106 7.22 -20.80 12.04
N PRO A 107 6.72 -21.02 13.27
CA PRO A 107 7.45 -20.64 14.47
C PRO A 107 8.72 -21.49 14.61
N ASN A 108 9.83 -20.80 14.90
CA ASN A 108 11.04 -21.40 15.44
C ASN A 108 10.71 -22.26 16.66
N ASP A 109 10.85 -23.59 16.54
CA ASP A 109 11.05 -24.46 17.70
C ASP A 109 12.42 -25.13 17.59
N ARG A 110 13.27 -24.78 18.55
CA ARG A 110 14.57 -25.39 18.79
C ARG A 110 14.34 -26.68 19.57
N THR A 111 14.76 -27.83 19.06
CA THR A 111 15.30 -28.89 19.92
C THR A 111 16.41 -29.68 19.22
N ARG A 112 17.62 -29.41 19.73
CA ARG A 112 18.85 -30.19 19.76
C ARG A 112 18.60 -31.71 19.84
N HIS A 113 19.33 -32.54 19.11
CA HIS A 113 20.16 -33.61 19.69
C HIS A 113 20.95 -34.38 18.63
N ASN A 114 22.26 -34.35 18.84
CA ASN A 114 23.33 -35.01 18.16
C ASN A 114 23.18 -36.54 18.35
N ARG A 115 23.41 -37.34 17.32
CA ARG A 115 23.77 -38.76 17.49
C ARG A 115 24.94 -39.13 16.58
N THR A 116 26.01 -39.47 17.28
CA THR A 116 27.31 -39.98 16.87
C THR A 116 27.21 -41.34 16.18
N GLU A 117 28.07 -41.53 15.17
CA GLU A 117 28.70 -42.72 14.58
C GLU A 117 28.17 -44.14 14.86
N THR A 118 28.06 -44.95 13.80
CA THR A 118 28.78 -46.24 13.57
C THR A 118 28.26 -46.92 12.29
N PRO A 119 29.08 -47.29 11.29
CA PRO A 119 28.79 -48.43 10.43
C PRO A 119 29.59 -49.64 10.93
N GLY A 120 28.85 -50.64 11.39
CA GLY A 120 29.36 -51.93 11.81
C GLY A 120 29.95 -52.72 10.65
N SER A 121 30.95 -53.51 11.03
CA SER A 121 31.58 -54.59 10.30
C SER A 121 30.58 -55.66 9.82
N SER A 122 31.04 -56.42 8.81
CA SER A 122 30.68 -57.80 8.43
C SER A 122 29.59 -58.03 7.38
N ARG A 123 30.01 -58.35 6.16
CA ARG A 123 29.99 -59.74 5.64
C ARG A 123 30.89 -59.92 4.44
#